data_AF-A0A2N2KXG1-F1
#
_entry.id   AF-A0A2N2KXG1-F1
#
_cell.length_a   1.000
_cell.length_b   1.000
_cell.length_c   1.000
_cell.angle_alpha   90.00
_cell.angle_beta   90.00
_cell.angle_gamma   90.00
#
_symmetry.space_group_name_H-M   'P 1'
#
loop_
_entity.id
_entity.type
_entity.pdbx_description
1 polymer ?
#
loop_
_entity_poly.entity_id
_entity_poly.type
_entity_poly.pdbx_seq_one_letter_code
_entity_poly.pdbx_strand_id
1 'polypeptide(L)'
;MIEGSMTDKELILNFINQYDRPFNANVIAQLTSIEADIIDQTLSELIQGRAIKQIEDSPPIYVRANRYQARIGYQHYRGWTFSIADAHRLLDILEQGRYKSIRDIAQDIGKSRQWVYIYLEALASIEVVDLRGFIYVVISRQNVPKIGRKVQKGILGQLRGLNRLGGRRCLN
;
A
#
# COMPACT_ATOMS: atom_id res chain seq x y z
N MET A 1 3.34 15.42 29.65
CA MET A 1 4.47 14.51 29.41
C MET A 1 4.06 13.13 29.86
N ILE A 2 3.91 12.19 28.93
CA ILE A 2 3.89 10.76 29.22
C ILE A 2 4.79 10.17 28.14
N GLU A 3 6.06 9.96 28.46
CA GLU A 3 6.91 9.08 27.66
C GLU A 3 6.42 7.67 27.95
N GLY A 4 5.62 7.11 27.05
CA GLY A 4 5.36 5.67 27.04
C GLY A 4 6.68 4.99 26.70
N SER A 5 7.35 4.42 27.70
CA SER A 5 8.53 3.59 27.47
C SER A 5 8.11 2.45 26.55
N MET A 6 8.72 2.39 25.36
CA MET A 6 8.54 1.26 24.44
C MET A 6 9.01 0.00 25.12
N THR A 7 8.21 -1.05 25.04
CA THR A 7 8.57 -2.38 25.57
C THR A 7 9.67 -3.02 24.72
N ASP A 8 10.43 -3.95 25.31
CA ASP A 8 11.46 -4.71 24.59
C ASP A 8 10.90 -5.41 23.34
N LYS A 9 9.69 -5.95 23.45
CA LYS A 9 8.99 -6.58 22.33
C LYS A 9 8.69 -5.59 21.20
N GLU A 10 8.28 -4.36 21.52
CA GLU A 10 8.05 -3.32 20.52
C GLU A 10 9.34 -2.86 19.84
N LEU A 11 10.44 -2.77 20.59
CA LEU A 11 11.76 -2.45 20.04
C LEU A 11 12.24 -3.55 19.07
N ILE A 12 12.10 -4.82 19.44
CA ILE A 12 12.42 -5.96 18.57
C ILE A 12 11.53 -5.95 17.31
N LEU A 13 10.22 -5.73 17.46
CA LEU A 13 9.30 -5.64 16.32
C LEU A 13 9.65 -4.47 15.39
N ASN A 14 10.01 -3.32 15.95
CA ASN A 14 10.43 -2.16 15.17
C ASN A 14 11.73 -2.43 14.42
N PHE A 15 12.70 -3.07 15.07
CA PHE A 15 13.91 -3.54 14.39
C PHE A 15 13.56 -4.45 13.21
N ILE A 16 12.78 -5.51 13.43
CA ILE A 16 12.41 -6.47 12.38
C ILE A 16 11.68 -5.79 11.23
N ASN A 17 10.80 -4.83 11.52
CA ASN A 17 10.04 -4.10 10.51
C ASN A 17 10.90 -3.16 9.66
N GLN A 18 11.97 -2.61 10.20
CA GLN A 18 12.85 -1.66 9.51
C GLN A 18 14.08 -2.35 8.88
N TYR A 19 14.54 -3.46 9.45
CA TYR A 19 15.75 -4.16 9.04
C TYR A 19 15.47 -5.16 7.92
N ASP A 20 15.72 -4.76 6.67
CA ASP A 20 15.37 -5.54 5.48
C ASP A 20 16.46 -6.52 5.01
N ARG A 21 17.28 -7.03 5.94
CA ARG A 21 18.37 -7.99 5.72
C ARG A 21 18.19 -9.23 6.60
N PRO A 22 18.82 -10.38 6.29
CA PRO A 22 18.85 -11.49 7.25
C PRO A 22 19.50 -11.04 8.55
N PHE A 23 19.00 -11.52 9.68
CA PHE A 23 19.45 -11.12 11.01
C PHE A 23 19.53 -12.34 11.94
N ASN A 24 20.24 -12.18 13.05
CA ASN A 24 20.31 -13.16 14.13
C ASN A 24 20.13 -12.44 15.48
N ALA A 25 20.04 -13.18 16.57
CA ALA A 25 19.84 -12.61 17.91
C ALA A 25 20.93 -11.57 18.27
N ASN A 26 22.19 -11.84 17.91
CA ASN A 26 23.31 -10.92 18.17
C ASN A 26 23.13 -9.56 17.50
N VAL A 27 22.67 -9.52 16.24
CA VAL A 27 22.41 -8.26 15.52
C VAL A 27 21.28 -7.46 16.20
N ILE A 28 20.23 -8.15 16.66
CA ILE A 28 19.13 -7.50 17.39
C ILE A 28 19.67 -6.92 18.70
N ALA A 29 20.41 -7.71 19.48
CA ALA A 29 20.99 -7.28 20.75
C ALA A 29 21.90 -6.05 20.58
N GLN A 30 22.75 -6.04 19.55
CA GLN A 30 23.63 -4.91 19.26
C GLN A 30 22.89 -3.61 18.92
N LEU A 31 21.74 -3.70 18.24
CA LEU A 31 21.02 -2.53 17.73
C LEU A 31 19.87 -2.07 18.63
N THR A 32 19.40 -2.93 19.53
CA THR A 32 18.31 -2.63 20.47
C THR A 32 18.78 -2.57 21.92
N SER A 33 20.00 -3.04 22.22
CA SER A 33 20.53 -3.20 23.58
C SER A 33 19.69 -4.12 24.48
N ILE A 34 18.90 -5.01 23.88
CA ILE A 34 18.09 -6.00 24.59
C ILE A 34 18.91 -7.28 24.80
N GLU A 35 18.67 -7.93 25.94
CA GLU A 35 19.32 -9.19 26.31
C GLU A 35 18.93 -10.35 25.37
N ALA A 36 19.88 -11.24 25.11
CA ALA A 36 19.71 -12.35 24.17
C ALA A 36 18.54 -13.27 24.55
N ASP A 37 18.35 -13.55 25.85
CA ASP A 37 17.29 -14.42 26.34
C ASP A 37 15.88 -13.90 25.99
N ILE A 38 15.67 -12.58 26.12
CA ILE A 38 14.41 -11.91 25.78
C ILE A 38 14.20 -11.93 24.26
N ILE A 39 15.28 -11.74 23.49
CA ILE A 39 15.26 -11.82 22.04
C ILE A 39 14.88 -13.23 21.58
N ASP A 40 15.51 -14.27 22.13
CA ASP A 40 15.26 -15.66 21.73
C ASP A 40 13.83 -16.12 22.05
N GLN A 41 13.30 -15.69 23.20
CA GLN A 41 11.90 -15.92 23.54
C GLN A 41 10.96 -15.21 22.54
N THR A 42 11.25 -13.96 22.21
CA THR A 42 10.46 -13.17 21.26
C THR A 42 10.55 -13.75 19.85
N LEU A 43 11.72 -14.18 19.40
CA LEU A 43 11.92 -14.82 18.09
C LEU A 43 11.12 -16.12 17.99
N SER A 44 11.11 -16.92 19.06
CA SER A 44 10.29 -18.14 19.14
C SER A 44 8.80 -17.85 18.95
N GLU A 45 8.26 -16.82 19.62
CA GLU A 45 6.88 -16.36 19.42
C GLU A 45 6.62 -15.90 17.98
N LEU A 46 7.55 -15.14 17.39
CA LEU A 46 7.42 -14.60 16.04
C LEU A 46 7.51 -15.68 14.94
N ILE A 47 8.26 -16.76 15.17
CA ILE A 47 8.29 -17.94 14.31
C ILE A 47 6.94 -18.66 14.37
N GLN A 48 6.42 -18.92 15.59
CA GLN A 48 5.10 -19.54 15.78
C GLN A 48 3.99 -18.70 15.13
N GLY A 49 4.04 -17.38 15.29
CA GLY A 49 3.14 -16.41 14.66
C GLY A 49 3.38 -16.18 13.17
N ARG A 50 4.35 -16.88 12.55
CA ARG A 50 4.73 -16.76 11.12
C ARG A 50 5.09 -15.34 10.68
N ALA A 51 5.53 -14.48 11.60
CA ALA A 51 6.02 -13.13 11.28
C ALA A 51 7.44 -13.16 10.69
N ILE A 52 8.24 -14.14 11.12
CA ILE A 52 9.60 -14.39 10.64
C ILE A 52 9.77 -15.87 10.27
N LYS A 53 10.88 -16.19 9.59
CA LYS A 53 11.30 -17.55 9.23
C LYS A 53 12.78 -17.70 9.56
N GLN A 54 13.14 -18.86 10.10
CA GLN A 54 14.53 -19.30 10.18
C GLN A 54 14.95 -19.89 8.84
N ILE A 55 16.13 -19.51 8.35
CA ILE A 55 16.68 -19.93 7.05
C ILE A 55 18.02 -20.66 7.16
N GLU A 56 18.64 -20.61 8.34
CA GLU A 56 19.86 -21.33 8.69
C GLU A 56 19.74 -21.75 10.16
N ASP A 57 20.26 -22.92 10.50
CA ASP A 57 20.16 -23.50 11.84
C ASP A 57 21.40 -23.23 12.69
N SER A 58 22.59 -23.09 12.07
CA SER A 58 23.84 -22.88 12.81
C SER A 58 24.84 -21.97 12.08
N PRO A 59 25.04 -20.72 12.54
CA PRO A 59 24.25 -20.05 13.59
C PRO A 59 22.83 -19.75 13.09
N PRO A 60 21.81 -19.67 13.97
CA PRO A 60 20.46 -19.35 13.56
C PRO A 60 20.37 -18.01 12.82
N ILE A 61 19.83 -18.02 11.61
CA ILE A 61 19.57 -16.81 10.80
C ILE A 61 18.09 -16.72 10.48
N TYR A 62 17.53 -15.54 10.68
CA TYR A 62 16.12 -15.23 10.49
C TYR A 62 15.92 -14.20 9.38
N VAL A 63 14.74 -14.25 8.75
CA VAL A 63 14.22 -13.25 7.82
C VAL A 63 12.75 -12.99 8.12
N ARG A 64 12.23 -11.81 7.76
CA ARG A 64 10.78 -11.58 7.76
C ARG A 64 10.08 -12.58 6.83
N ALA A 65 9.00 -13.19 7.30
CA ALA A 65 8.23 -14.14 6.50
C ALA A 65 7.67 -13.50 5.22
N ASN A 66 7.35 -12.21 5.30
CA ASN A 66 6.80 -11.42 4.19
C ASN A 66 7.89 -10.83 3.27
N ARG A 67 9.18 -11.11 3.51
CA ARG A 67 10.29 -10.54 2.70
C ARG A 67 10.26 -11.02 1.26
N TYR A 68 9.93 -12.30 1.06
CA TYR A 68 9.76 -12.92 -0.26
C TYR A 68 8.30 -13.14 -0.62
N GLN A 69 7.36 -12.66 0.22
CA GLN A 69 5.99 -12.57 -0.21
C GLN A 69 5.99 -11.48 -1.27
N ALA A 70 5.97 -11.90 -2.54
CA ALA A 70 5.62 -11.04 -3.63
C ALA A 70 4.41 -10.27 -3.15
N ARG A 71 4.57 -8.97 -2.87
CA ARG A 71 3.41 -8.11 -2.76
C ARG A 71 2.70 -8.37 -4.06
N ILE A 72 1.57 -9.07 -4.03
CA ILE A 72 0.69 -9.20 -5.19
C ILE A 72 0.03 -7.82 -5.40
N GLY A 73 0.80 -6.75 -5.35
CA GLY A 73 0.52 -5.52 -6.03
C GLY A 73 1.10 -5.74 -7.41
N TYR A 74 0.24 -5.75 -8.42
CA TYR A 74 0.62 -5.83 -9.81
C TYR A 74 1.69 -4.76 -10.12
N GLN A 75 2.96 -5.13 -10.03
CA GLN A 75 4.13 -4.25 -10.14
C GLN A 75 4.39 -3.84 -11.60
N HIS A 76 3.39 -3.46 -12.39
CA HIS A 76 3.65 -3.12 -13.80
C HIS A 76 2.86 -1.92 -14.33
N TYR A 77 2.72 -0.87 -13.50
CA TYR A 77 2.57 0.50 -14.03
C TYR A 77 3.71 1.39 -13.54
N ARG A 78 4.79 1.48 -14.33
CA ARG A 78 5.96 2.36 -14.05
C ARG A 78 6.57 2.18 -12.64
N GLY A 79 6.63 0.95 -12.13
CA GLY A 79 7.19 0.66 -10.79
C GLY A 79 6.30 1.03 -9.61
N TRP A 80 5.04 1.43 -9.84
CA TRP A 80 4.09 1.72 -8.78
C TRP A 80 3.47 0.45 -8.19
N THR A 81 3.32 0.43 -6.86
CA THR A 81 2.55 -0.58 -6.12
C THR A 81 1.27 0.07 -5.62
N PHE A 82 0.12 -0.53 -5.94
CA PHE A 82 -1.19 -0.04 -5.51
C PHE A 82 -1.57 -0.63 -4.15
N SER A 83 -2.04 0.24 -3.26
CA SER A 83 -2.57 -0.09 -1.94
C SER A 83 -4.09 -0.11 -2.02
N ILE A 84 -4.70 -1.23 -1.64
CA ILE A 84 -6.17 -1.37 -1.61
C ILE A 84 -6.77 -0.39 -0.59
N ALA A 85 -6.12 -0.21 0.57
CA ALA A 85 -6.57 0.73 1.59
C ALA A 85 -6.54 2.17 1.08
N ASP A 86 -5.45 2.58 0.40
CA ASP A 86 -5.40 3.94 -0.15
C ASP A 86 -6.38 4.12 -1.32
N ALA A 87 -6.66 3.07 -2.10
CA ALA A 87 -7.70 3.11 -3.12
C ALA A 87 -9.06 3.39 -2.49
N HIS A 88 -9.45 2.67 -1.42
CA HIS A 88 -10.70 2.93 -0.71
C HIS A 88 -10.77 4.36 -0.15
N ARG A 89 -9.69 4.84 0.47
CA ARG A 89 -9.63 6.22 0.98
C ARG A 89 -9.85 7.27 -0.11
N LEU A 90 -9.29 7.05 -1.30
CA LEU A 90 -9.53 7.93 -2.45
C LEU A 90 -11.00 7.90 -2.88
N LEU A 91 -11.63 6.72 -2.92
CA LEU A 91 -13.04 6.59 -3.28
C LEU A 91 -13.95 7.28 -2.26
N ASP A 92 -13.66 7.15 -0.96
CA ASP A 92 -14.43 7.80 0.10
C ASP A 92 -14.42 9.33 -0.08
N ILE A 93 -13.27 9.91 -0.39
CA ILE A 93 -13.14 11.34 -0.68
C ILE A 93 -13.96 11.70 -1.94
N LEU A 94 -13.81 10.95 -3.03
CA LEU A 94 -14.54 11.22 -4.28
C LEU A 94 -16.06 11.18 -4.10
N GLU A 95 -16.59 10.34 -3.21
CA GLU A 95 -18.01 10.25 -2.90
C GLU A 95 -18.50 11.41 -2.01
N GLN A 96 -17.65 11.93 -1.14
CA GLN A 96 -17.97 13.06 -0.25
C GLN A 96 -17.93 14.42 -0.97
N GLY A 97 -17.12 14.53 -2.03
CA GLY A 97 -16.89 15.79 -2.75
C GLY A 97 -17.37 15.78 -4.20
N ARG A 98 -17.18 16.92 -4.88
CA ARG A 98 -17.45 17.08 -6.32
C ARG A 98 -16.18 17.54 -7.04
N TYR A 99 -15.24 16.61 -7.19
CA TYR A 99 -13.91 16.93 -7.71
C TYR A 99 -13.87 17.00 -9.23
N LYS A 100 -13.45 18.16 -9.76
CA LYS A 100 -13.22 18.38 -11.21
C LYS A 100 -11.74 18.28 -11.60
N SER A 101 -10.85 18.48 -10.63
CA SER A 101 -9.42 18.55 -10.85
C SER A 101 -8.64 17.59 -9.95
N ILE A 102 -7.52 17.10 -10.49
CA ILE A 102 -6.56 16.27 -9.74
C ILE A 102 -5.89 17.07 -8.63
N ARG A 103 -5.76 18.40 -8.81
CA ARG A 103 -5.15 19.29 -7.83
C ARG A 103 -5.98 19.35 -6.55
N ASP A 104 -7.29 19.48 -6.68
CA ASP A 104 -8.20 19.59 -5.53
C ASP A 104 -8.24 18.26 -4.76
N ILE A 105 -8.31 17.13 -5.48
CA ILE A 105 -8.24 15.80 -4.86
C ILE A 105 -6.93 15.62 -4.08
N ALA A 106 -5.80 16.00 -4.68
CA ALA A 106 -4.48 15.86 -4.07
C ALA A 106 -4.36 16.67 -2.77
N GLN A 107 -4.95 17.86 -2.73
CA GLN A 107 -5.01 18.71 -1.55
C GLN A 107 -5.83 18.04 -0.43
N ASP A 108 -7.01 17.52 -0.75
CA ASP A 108 -7.92 16.97 0.26
C ASP A 108 -7.46 15.60 0.79
N ILE A 109 -6.85 14.76 -0.05
CA ILE A 109 -6.31 13.46 0.38
C ILE A 109 -4.91 13.56 1.02
N GLY A 110 -4.24 14.72 0.90
CA GLY A 110 -2.87 14.90 1.38
C GLY A 110 -1.83 14.03 0.65
N LYS A 111 -1.99 13.84 -0.66
CA LYS A 111 -1.05 13.08 -1.52
C LYS A 111 -0.57 13.92 -2.69
N SER A 112 0.46 13.47 -3.41
CA SER A 112 0.94 14.18 -4.59
C SER A 112 -0.03 14.10 -5.77
N ARG A 113 -0.01 15.09 -6.66
CA ARG A 113 -0.83 15.09 -7.89
C ARG A 113 -0.54 13.88 -8.78
N GLN A 114 0.72 13.45 -8.83
CA GLN A 114 1.12 12.26 -9.56
C GLN A 114 0.52 10.99 -8.96
N TRP A 115 0.52 10.88 -7.63
CA TRP A 115 -0.12 9.78 -6.92
C TRP A 115 -1.61 9.69 -7.29
N VAL A 116 -2.32 10.82 -7.22
CA VAL A 116 -3.76 10.88 -7.56
C VAL A 116 -3.99 10.52 -9.03
N TYR A 117 -3.20 11.08 -9.96
CA TYR A 117 -3.29 10.76 -11.37
C TYR A 117 -3.17 9.25 -11.64
N ILE A 118 -2.17 8.61 -11.04
CA ILE A 118 -1.89 7.18 -11.22
C ILE A 118 -3.01 6.32 -10.63
N TYR A 119 -3.49 6.65 -9.44
CA TYR A 119 -4.60 5.92 -8.82
C TYR A 119 -5.90 6.07 -9.62
N LEU A 120 -6.22 7.29 -10.10
CA LEU A 120 -7.40 7.51 -10.93
C LEU A 120 -7.31 6.77 -12.27
N GLU A 121 -6.14 6.75 -12.94
CA GLU A 121 -5.96 5.95 -14.16
C GLU A 121 -6.19 4.47 -13.89
N ALA A 122 -5.61 3.93 -12.82
CA ALA A 122 -5.76 2.53 -12.47
C ALA A 122 -7.22 2.18 -12.16
N LEU A 123 -7.90 2.98 -11.33
CA LEU A 123 -9.31 2.77 -10.96
C LEU A 123 -10.27 2.94 -12.13
N ALA A 124 -10.00 3.90 -13.03
CA ALA A 124 -10.80 4.07 -14.24
C ALA A 124 -10.64 2.87 -15.19
N SER A 125 -9.44 2.30 -15.26
CA SER A 125 -9.11 1.15 -16.13
C SER A 125 -9.84 -0.15 -15.75
N ILE A 126 -10.34 -0.22 -14.52
CA ILE A 126 -11.09 -1.37 -13.98
C ILE A 126 -12.54 -0.99 -13.65
N GLU A 127 -13.03 0.11 -14.23
CA GLU A 127 -14.42 0.56 -14.13
C GLU A 127 -14.89 0.81 -12.68
N VAL A 128 -13.98 1.29 -11.83
CA VAL A 128 -14.31 1.72 -10.46
C VAL A 128 -14.63 3.21 -10.40
N VAL A 129 -13.86 4.01 -11.15
CA VAL A 129 -14.05 5.47 -11.27
C VAL A 129 -14.37 5.86 -12.70
N ASP A 130 -15.23 6.85 -12.88
CA ASP A 130 -15.55 7.47 -14.17
C ASP A 130 -15.48 9.00 -14.07
N LEU A 131 -15.66 9.69 -15.20
CA LEU A 131 -15.81 11.13 -15.27
C LEU A 131 -17.17 11.47 -15.89
N ARG A 132 -18.03 12.19 -15.16
CA ARG A 132 -19.37 12.60 -15.63
C ARG A 132 -19.57 14.08 -15.39
N GLY A 133 -19.91 14.84 -16.44
CA GLY A 133 -19.99 16.29 -16.37
C GLY A 133 -18.68 16.92 -15.89
N PHE A 134 -17.54 16.37 -16.29
CA PHE A 134 -16.19 16.74 -15.83
C PHE A 134 -15.94 16.55 -14.32
N ILE A 135 -16.78 15.79 -13.62
CA ILE A 135 -16.61 15.44 -12.21
C ILE A 135 -16.23 13.98 -12.10
N TYR A 136 -15.22 13.68 -11.29
CA TYR A 136 -14.84 12.30 -10.97
C TYR A 136 -15.91 11.66 -10.09
N VAL A 137 -16.38 10.48 -10.48
CA VAL A 137 -17.45 9.77 -9.77
C VAL A 137 -17.05 8.31 -9.56
N VAL A 138 -17.39 7.77 -8.38
CA VAL A 138 -17.29 6.35 -8.11
C VAL A 138 -18.51 5.66 -8.70
N ILE A 139 -18.29 4.61 -9.50
CA ILE A 139 -19.36 3.89 -10.18
C ILE A 139 -19.55 2.46 -9.65
N SER A 140 -18.50 1.85 -9.10
CA SER A 140 -18.55 0.53 -8.46
C SER A 140 -17.31 0.33 -7.60
N ARG A 141 -17.45 -0.32 -6.43
CA ARG A 141 -16.29 -0.74 -5.61
C ARG A 141 -15.89 -2.20 -5.83
N GLN A 142 -16.67 -2.97 -6.58
CA GLN A 142 -16.51 -4.43 -6.71
C GLN A 142 -15.16 -4.82 -7.33
N ASN A 143 -14.64 -4.00 -8.24
CA ASN A 143 -13.39 -4.28 -8.94
C ASN A 143 -12.14 -3.74 -8.23
N VAL A 144 -12.24 -3.04 -7.09
CA VAL A 144 -11.08 -2.49 -6.36
C VAL A 144 -9.96 -3.52 -6.11
N PRO A 145 -10.24 -4.78 -5.73
CA PRO A 145 -9.19 -5.80 -5.57
C PRO A 145 -8.37 -6.08 -6.85
N LYS A 146 -8.87 -5.67 -8.03
CA LYS A 146 -8.20 -5.82 -9.33
C LYS A 146 -7.31 -4.62 -9.68
N ILE A 147 -7.17 -3.62 -8.81
CA ILE A 147 -6.40 -2.40 -9.07
C ILE A 147 -4.96 -2.73 -9.47
N GLY A 148 -4.46 -2.05 -10.50
CA GLY A 148 -3.11 -2.27 -11.03
C GLY A 148 -2.97 -3.47 -11.97
N ARG A 149 -3.94 -4.40 -12.03
CA ARG A 149 -3.88 -5.58 -12.92
C ARG A 149 -3.83 -5.21 -14.40
N LYS A 150 -4.56 -4.16 -14.77
CA LYS A 150 -4.56 -3.56 -16.10
C LYS A 150 -4.71 -2.05 -15.94
N VAL A 151 -3.74 -1.28 -16.42
CA VAL A 151 -3.79 0.19 -16.39
C VAL A 151 -3.70 0.70 -17.82
N GLN A 152 -4.79 1.27 -18.31
CA GLN A 152 -4.88 1.89 -19.62
C GLN A 152 -4.34 3.33 -19.54
N LYS A 153 -3.17 3.54 -20.13
CA LYS A 153 -2.55 4.87 -20.24
C LYS A 153 -3.48 5.84 -20.96
N GLY A 154 -3.63 7.04 -20.42
CA GLY A 154 -4.39 8.12 -21.05
C GLY A 154 -5.91 7.97 -20.97
N ILE A 155 -6.43 6.97 -20.24
CA ILE A 155 -7.88 6.76 -20.09
C ILE A 155 -8.58 8.00 -19.53
N LEU A 156 -7.96 8.74 -18.60
CA LEU A 156 -8.53 9.98 -18.07
C LEU A 156 -8.68 11.06 -19.15
N GLY A 157 -7.76 11.11 -20.12
CA GLY A 157 -7.85 11.99 -21.27
C GLY A 157 -9.00 11.60 -22.20
N GLN A 158 -9.18 10.29 -22.43
CA GLN A 158 -10.30 9.75 -23.22
C GLN A 158 -11.65 10.08 -22.56
N LEU A 159 -11.78 9.87 -21.25
CA LEU A 159 -12.99 10.23 -20.48
C LEU A 159 -13.31 11.72 -20.56
N ARG A 160 -12.28 12.59 -20.48
CA ARG A 160 -12.46 14.04 -20.68
C ARG A 160 -12.91 14.37 -22.10
N GLY A 161 -12.38 13.66 -23.11
CA GLY A 161 -12.82 13.78 -24.51
C GLY A 161 -14.30 13.42 -24.69
N LEU A 162 -14.74 12.29 -24.13
CA LEU A 162 -16.14 11.85 -24.18
C LEU A 162 -17.08 12.88 -23.55
N ASN A 163 -16.72 13.45 -22.40
CA ASN A 163 -17.51 14.48 -21.73
C ASN A 163 -17.67 15.74 -22.59
N ARG A 164 -16.64 16.15 -23.35
CA ARG A 164 -16.75 17.29 -24.27
C ARG A 164 -17.75 17.04 -25.40
N LEU A 165 -17.88 15.79 -25.83
CA LEU A 165 -18.83 15.37 -26.86
C LEU A 165 -20.23 15.08 -26.31
N GLY A 166 -20.47 15.32 -25.01
CA GLY A 166 -21.72 14.96 -24.32
C GLY A 166 -21.93 13.45 -24.14
N GLY A 167 -20.94 12.63 -24.52
CA GLY A 167 -20.99 11.18 -24.43
C GLY A 167 -20.54 10.64 -23.06
N ARG A 168 -20.81 9.35 -22.84
CA ARG A 168 -20.33 8.57 -21.69
C ARG A 168 -19.80 7.24 -22.20
N ARG A 169 -18.84 6.64 -21.48
CA ARG A 169 -18.40 5.28 -21.83
C ARG A 169 -19.50 4.27 -21.51
N CYS A 170 -19.62 3.24 -22.33
CA CYS A 170 -20.39 2.05 -21.98
C CYS A 170 -19.59 1.25 -20.94
N LEU A 171 -20.25 0.86 -19.85
CA LEU A 171 -19.68 0.01 -18.81
C LEU A 171 -20.07 -1.43 -19.13
N ASN A 172 -19.13 -2.37 -18.99
CA ASN A 172 -19.37 -3.79 -19.25
C ASN A 172 -19.76 -4.56 -17.98
#